data_AF-A0A5Q4GFR5-F1
#
_entry.id   AF-A0A5Q4GFR5-F1
#
_cell.length_a   1.000
_cell.length_b   1.000
_cell.length_c   1.000
_cell.angle_alpha   90.00
_cell.angle_beta   90.00
_cell.angle_gamma   90.00
#
_symmetry.space_group_name_H-M   'P 1'
#
loop_
_entity.id
_entity.type
_entity.pdbx_description
1 polymer ?
#
loop_
_entity_poly.entity_id
_entity_poly.type
_entity_poly.pdbx_seq_one_letter_code
_entity_poly.pdbx_strand_id
1 'polypeptide(L)'
;MGQVSFAKSLSPGFAPVSESGVERLNSLFSQAGYDRASNEVVIKTTNYHAQPMVAEIELAGAERVAATGRHLLIKSTSPSDQNTLDQPLRIVPAEKPLESCSRKFTVTLPPYSVNLLRVPAE
;
A
#
# COMPACT_ATOMS: atom_id res chain seq x y z
N MET A 1 -10.33 1.67 -14.63
CA MET A 1 -9.45 2.64 -13.94
C MET A 1 -10.02 2.81 -12.54
N GLY A 2 -9.41 2.19 -11.52
CA GLY A 2 -9.85 2.38 -10.14
C GLY A 2 -9.10 3.56 -9.54
N GLN A 3 -9.78 4.65 -9.24
CA GLN A 3 -9.22 5.71 -8.38
C GLN A 3 -9.34 5.24 -6.93
N VAL A 4 -8.25 5.36 -6.18
CA VAL A 4 -8.25 5.18 -4.73
C VAL A 4 -7.74 6.50 -4.16
N SER A 5 -8.65 7.38 -3.75
CA SER A 5 -8.32 8.69 -3.21
C SER A 5 -8.33 8.63 -1.68
N PHE A 6 -7.21 8.97 -1.03
CA PHE A 6 -7.15 9.22 0.40
C PHE A 6 -6.85 10.70 0.66
N ALA A 7 -7.86 11.46 1.07
CA ALA A 7 -7.72 12.86 1.47
C ALA A 7 -8.91 13.39 2.30
N LYS A 8 -8.83 13.34 3.64
CA LYS A 8 -9.42 14.34 4.57
C LYS A 8 -8.94 14.02 5.99
N SER A 9 -8.49 14.96 6.84
CA SER A 9 -9.11 16.25 7.18
C SER A 9 -8.12 17.33 7.65
N LEU A 10 -8.40 18.59 7.26
CA LEU A 10 -7.94 19.82 7.91
C LEU A 10 -9.05 20.32 8.85
N SER A 11 -8.80 20.36 10.17
CA SER A 11 -9.48 21.23 11.16
C SER A 11 -8.66 21.27 12.46
N PRO A 12 -8.54 22.44 13.13
CA PRO A 12 -7.67 22.62 14.28
C PRO A 12 -8.40 22.26 15.58
N GLY A 13 -7.75 21.47 16.43
CA GLY A 13 -8.20 21.22 17.79
C GLY A 13 -8.36 19.73 18.11
N PHE A 14 -7.31 19.19 18.74
CA PHE A 14 -7.25 17.90 19.42
C PHE A 14 -7.64 16.64 18.62
N ALA A 15 -6.65 15.80 18.29
CA ALA A 15 -6.90 14.40 17.98
C ALA A 15 -5.77 13.49 18.54
N PRO A 16 -6.04 12.62 19.52
CA PRO A 16 -5.18 11.48 19.81
C PRO A 16 -5.38 10.38 18.75
N VAL A 17 -4.30 9.62 18.54
CA VAL A 17 -4.09 8.39 17.74
C VAL A 17 -5.34 7.74 17.09
N SER A 18 -5.25 7.43 15.78
CA SER A 18 -6.01 6.42 15.01
C SER A 18 -7.06 6.94 14.00
N GLU A 19 -6.64 7.30 12.79
CA GLU A 19 -7.54 7.32 11.62
C GLU A 19 -7.04 6.32 10.58
N SER A 20 -7.86 5.29 10.30
CA SER A 20 -7.65 4.28 9.28
C SER A 20 -8.86 4.25 8.37
N GLY A 21 -8.67 4.50 7.07
CA GLY A 21 -9.72 4.37 6.04
C GLY A 21 -9.66 2.99 5.37
N VAL A 22 -10.82 2.46 4.97
CA VAL A 22 -10.94 1.19 4.23
C VAL A 22 -11.76 1.42 2.97
N GLU A 23 -11.23 1.03 1.81
CA GLU A 23 -11.95 1.06 0.54
C GLU A 23 -12.04 -0.36 -0.06
N ARG A 24 -13.22 -0.70 -0.58
CA ARG A 24 -13.50 -1.94 -1.31
C ARG A 24 -13.98 -1.61 -2.71
N LEU A 25 -13.09 -1.78 -3.69
CA LEU A 25 -13.48 -1.83 -5.09
C LEU A 25 -13.71 -3.30 -5.46
N ASN A 26 -14.50 -3.58 -6.50
CA ASN A 26 -14.74 -4.96 -6.97
C ASN A 26 -13.45 -5.73 -7.31
N SER A 27 -12.29 -5.06 -7.37
CA SER A 27 -10.97 -5.62 -7.68
C SER A 27 -9.84 -5.36 -6.67
N LEU A 28 -10.09 -4.58 -5.61
CA LEU A 28 -9.04 -4.13 -4.70
C LEU A 28 -9.58 -3.94 -3.28
N PHE A 29 -8.80 -4.40 -2.31
CA PHE A 29 -8.91 -3.95 -0.93
C PHE A 29 -7.74 -3.04 -0.58
N SER A 30 -8.01 -1.90 0.06
CA SER A 30 -6.97 -0.98 0.53
C SER A 30 -7.25 -0.48 1.95
N GLN A 31 -6.18 -0.31 2.72
CA GLN A 31 -6.18 0.34 4.02
C GLN A 31 -4.91 1.17 4.18
N ALA A 32 -5.02 2.36 4.77
CA ALA A 32 -3.87 3.20 5.07
C ALA A 32 -3.89 3.73 6.50
N GLY A 33 -2.71 4.07 7.02
CA GLY A 33 -2.53 4.73 8.31
C GLY A 33 -1.16 5.40 8.40
N TYR A 34 -0.98 6.24 9.42
CA TYR A 34 0.29 6.94 9.66
C TYR A 34 1.03 6.34 10.86
N ASP A 35 2.23 5.83 10.61
CA ASP A 35 3.16 5.34 11.62
C ASP A 35 4.00 6.51 12.14
N ARG A 36 3.60 7.05 13.29
CA ARG A 36 4.26 8.19 13.94
C ARG A 36 5.66 7.86 14.45
N ALA A 37 5.98 6.60 14.72
CA ALA A 37 7.29 6.24 15.23
C ALA A 37 8.37 6.34 14.14
N SER A 38 7.98 6.06 12.89
CA SER A 38 8.87 6.10 11.72
C SER A 38 8.63 7.29 10.79
N ASN A 39 7.62 8.13 11.05
CA ASN A 39 7.15 9.18 10.13
C ASN A 39 6.84 8.63 8.73
N GLU A 40 6.10 7.52 8.67
CA GLU A 40 5.75 6.88 7.41
C GLU A 40 4.23 6.76 7.25
N VAL A 41 3.74 7.06 6.06
CA VAL A 41 2.42 6.58 5.65
C VAL A 41 2.58 5.11 5.25
N VAL A 42 1.76 4.25 5.84
CA VAL A 42 1.72 2.82 5.60
C VAL A 42 0.43 2.48 4.86
N ILE A 43 0.55 1.95 3.65
CA ILE A 43 -0.58 1.59 2.78
C ILE A 43 -0.52 0.10 2.51
N LYS A 44 -1.56 -0.62 2.94
CA LYS A 44 -1.75 -2.03 2.62
C LYS A 44 -2.76 -2.15 1.49
N THR A 45 -2.38 -2.82 0.40
CA THR A 45 -3.30 -3.12 -0.70
C THR A 45 -3.27 -4.61 -1.05
N THR A 46 -4.43 -5.15 -1.41
CA THR A 46 -4.57 -6.52 -1.90
C THR A 46 -5.20 -6.51 -3.28
N ASN A 47 -4.42 -6.92 -4.29
CA ASN A 47 -4.93 -7.15 -5.64
C ASN A 47 -5.24 -8.65 -5.78
N TYR A 48 -6.53 -8.99 -5.79
CA TYR A 48 -6.99 -10.37 -5.96
C TYR A 48 -7.32 -10.71 -7.42
N HIS A 49 -7.05 -9.81 -8.38
CA HIS A 49 -7.20 -10.10 -9.80
C HIS A 49 -6.03 -10.88 -10.38
N ALA A 50 -6.33 -11.58 -11.46
CA ALA A 50 -5.35 -12.23 -12.34
C ALA A 50 -4.49 -11.25 -13.14
N GLN A 51 -4.83 -9.95 -13.12
CA GLN A 51 -4.17 -8.91 -13.90
C GLN A 51 -3.47 -7.91 -12.98
N PRO A 52 -2.34 -7.32 -13.41
CA PRO A 52 -1.75 -6.19 -12.72
C PRO A 52 -2.75 -5.03 -12.67
N MET A 53 -2.75 -4.29 -11.57
CA MET A 53 -3.63 -3.13 -11.42
C MET A 53 -2.81 -1.90 -11.06
N VAL A 54 -3.04 -0.81 -11.78
CA VAL A 54 -2.42 0.49 -11.48
C VAL A 54 -3.29 1.18 -10.44
N ALA A 55 -2.71 1.49 -9.29
CA ALA A 55 -3.31 2.30 -8.25
C ALA A 55 -2.68 3.70 -8.27
N GLU A 56 -3.52 4.73 -8.25
CA GLU A 56 -3.10 6.09 -7.96
C GLU A 56 -3.15 6.28 -6.45
N ILE A 57 -2.09 6.83 -5.88
CA ILE A 57 -1.96 7.12 -4.45
C ILE A 57 -1.81 8.63 -4.31
N GLU A 58 -2.64 9.21 -3.47
CA GLU A 58 -2.55 10.61 -3.07
C GLU A 58 -2.35 10.66 -1.56
N LEU A 59 -1.25 11.29 -1.13
CA LEU A 59 -0.89 11.53 0.26
C LEU A 59 -1.32 12.95 0.64
N ALA A 60 -2.63 13.19 0.63
CA ALA A 60 -3.14 14.52 0.89
C ALA A 60 -2.84 14.96 2.32
N GLY A 61 -2.44 16.22 2.47
CA GLY A 61 -2.04 16.80 3.75
C GLY A 61 -0.56 16.59 4.11
N ALA A 62 0.16 15.68 3.44
CA ALA A 62 1.61 15.58 3.63
C ALA A 62 2.30 16.85 3.10
N GLU A 63 3.05 17.54 3.94
CA GLU A 63 3.92 18.67 3.59
C GLU A 63 5.15 18.20 2.78
N ARG A 64 5.75 17.09 3.19
CA ARG A 64 6.95 16.53 2.56
C ARG A 64 6.77 15.03 2.35
N VAL A 65 7.26 14.55 1.21
CA VAL A 65 7.27 13.12 0.87
C VAL A 65 8.65 12.78 0.34
N ALA A 66 9.28 11.74 0.87
CA ALA A 66 10.54 11.25 0.33
C ALA A 66 10.36 10.69 -1.08
N ALA A 67 11.37 10.83 -1.95
CA ALA A 67 11.31 10.32 -3.32
C ALA A 67 11.31 8.78 -3.39
N THR A 68 11.75 8.13 -2.31
CA THR A 68 11.81 6.68 -2.20
C THR A 68 11.14 6.19 -0.91
N GLY A 69 10.53 5.03 -0.99
CA GLY A 69 9.95 4.28 0.13
C GLY A 69 10.27 2.80 0.02
N ARG A 70 9.50 1.98 0.74
CA ARG A 70 9.66 0.51 0.76
C ARG A 70 8.38 -0.17 0.31
N HIS A 71 8.51 -1.21 -0.50
CA HIS A 71 7.40 -2.07 -0.92
C HIS A 71 7.68 -3.50 -0.48
N LEU A 72 7.01 -3.94 0.57
CA LEU A 72 6.99 -5.35 0.97
C LEU A 72 5.86 -6.04 0.20
N LEU A 73 6.22 -7.09 -0.51
CA LEU A 73 5.36 -7.75 -1.48
C LEU A 73 5.28 -9.25 -1.19
N ILE A 74 4.06 -9.74 -1.06
CA ILE A 74 3.75 -11.16 -1.21
C ILE A 74 2.96 -11.28 -2.49
N LYS A 75 3.36 -12.19 -3.39
CA LYS A 75 2.64 -12.44 -4.64
C LYS A 75 2.71 -13.91 -5.02
N SER A 76 1.76 -14.32 -5.84
CA SER A 76 1.75 -15.64 -6.45
C SER A 76 1.28 -15.58 -7.90
N THR A 77 1.48 -16.67 -8.65
CA THR A 77 0.94 -16.84 -10.00
C THR A 77 -0.49 -17.35 -10.02
N SER A 78 -0.96 -17.97 -8.93
CA SER A 78 -2.29 -18.55 -8.78
C SER A 78 -2.85 -18.30 -7.38
N PRO A 79 -4.18 -18.13 -7.22
CA PRO A 79 -4.81 -18.05 -5.90
C PRO A 79 -4.79 -19.39 -5.13
N SER A 80 -4.54 -20.51 -5.80
CA SER A 80 -4.42 -21.84 -5.18
C SER A 80 -2.98 -22.22 -4.79
N ASP A 81 -2.00 -21.39 -5.12
CA ASP A 81 -0.60 -21.65 -4.78
C ASP A 81 -0.38 -21.53 -3.26
N GLN A 82 0.45 -22.42 -2.72
CA GLN A 82 0.76 -22.49 -1.30
C GLN A 82 2.22 -22.93 -1.08
N ASN A 83 2.70 -22.75 0.14
CA ASN A 83 3.93 -23.39 0.60
C ASN A 83 3.60 -24.84 0.99
N THR A 84 4.43 -25.79 0.55
CA THR A 84 4.32 -27.21 0.91
C THR A 84 5.47 -27.60 1.85
N LEU A 85 5.45 -28.81 2.41
CA LEU A 85 6.59 -29.32 3.19
C LEU A 85 7.87 -29.43 2.34
N ASP A 86 7.74 -29.80 1.07
CA ASP A 86 8.87 -29.90 0.13
C ASP A 86 9.34 -28.52 -0.37
N GLN A 87 8.44 -27.53 -0.40
CA GLN A 87 8.71 -26.15 -0.85
C GLN A 87 8.18 -25.12 0.16
N PRO A 88 8.76 -25.02 1.37
CA PRO A 88 8.19 -24.23 2.46
C PRO A 88 8.34 -22.72 2.27
N LEU A 89 9.24 -22.28 1.39
CA LEU A 89 9.56 -20.87 1.14
C LEU A 89 9.18 -20.40 -0.28
N ARG A 90 8.25 -21.09 -0.94
CA ARG A 90 7.82 -20.74 -2.32
C ARG A 90 7.17 -19.36 -2.39
N ILE A 91 6.36 -19.01 -1.40
CA ILE A 91 5.62 -17.76 -1.27
C ILE A 91 6.02 -17.13 0.06
N VAL A 92 6.92 -16.16 -0.02
CA VAL A 92 7.43 -15.42 1.14
C VAL A 92 7.43 -13.91 0.81
N PRO A 93 7.39 -13.04 1.84
CA PRO A 93 7.56 -11.61 1.62
C PRO A 93 8.92 -11.29 0.99
N ALA A 94 8.90 -10.44 -0.03
CA ALA A 94 10.09 -9.83 -0.60
C ALA A 94 9.98 -8.30 -0.49
N GLU A 95 11.05 -7.64 -0.05
CA GLU A 95 11.13 -6.19 0.00
C GLU A 95 11.83 -5.66 -1.24
N LYS A 96 11.32 -4.56 -1.79
CA LYS A 96 11.97 -3.80 -2.86
C LYS A 96 11.79 -2.29 -2.64
N PRO A 97 12.65 -1.44 -3.22
CA PRO A 97 12.42 -0.01 -3.23
C PRO A 97 11.09 0.36 -3.89
N LEU A 98 10.40 1.32 -3.29
CA LEU A 98 9.29 2.03 -3.93
C LEU A 98 9.83 3.35 -4.46
N GLU A 99 10.00 3.43 -5.77
CA GLU A 99 10.59 4.59 -6.45
C GLU A 99 9.53 5.63 -6.81
N SER A 100 9.98 6.85 -7.10
CA SER A 100 9.13 7.94 -7.61
C SER A 100 7.96 8.31 -6.69
N CYS A 101 8.15 8.17 -5.39
CA CYS A 101 7.19 8.63 -4.40
C CYS A 101 7.09 10.16 -4.45
N SER A 102 5.86 10.64 -4.33
CA SER A 102 5.56 12.07 -4.20
C SER A 102 4.22 12.23 -3.48
N ARG A 103 3.67 13.45 -3.41
CA ARG A 103 2.32 13.65 -2.88
C ARG A 103 1.26 12.93 -3.71
N LYS A 104 1.49 12.73 -5.01
CA LYS A 104 0.59 12.00 -5.90
C LYS A 104 1.40 11.17 -6.89
N PHE A 105 1.29 9.85 -6.79
CA PHE A 105 2.07 8.93 -7.60
C PHE A 105 1.26 7.68 -7.93
N THR A 106 1.75 6.87 -8.86
CA THR A 106 1.11 5.61 -9.24
C THR A 106 1.99 4.44 -8.85
N VAL A 107 1.35 3.32 -8.52
CA VAL A 107 2.01 2.04 -8.26
C VAL A 107 1.30 0.94 -9.03
N THR A 108 2.09 0.07 -9.68
CA THR A 108 1.54 -1.13 -10.32
C THR A 108 1.56 -2.29 -9.32
N LEU A 109 0.37 -2.74 -8.93
CA LEU A 109 0.15 -3.86 -8.02
C LEU A 109 0.11 -5.17 -8.83
N PRO A 110 1.01 -6.14 -8.57
CA PRO A 110 1.01 -7.40 -9.31
C PRO A 110 -0.29 -8.19 -9.14
N PRO A 111 -0.60 -9.15 -10.05
CA PRO A 111 -1.66 -10.12 -9.83
C PRO A 111 -1.51 -10.86 -8.50
N TYR A 112 -2.62 -11.30 -7.92
CA TYR A 112 -2.67 -12.14 -6.71
C TYR A 112 -1.64 -11.74 -5.65
N SER A 113 -1.69 -10.47 -5.26
CA SER A 113 -0.67 -9.86 -4.41
C SER A 113 -1.23 -9.17 -3.18
N VAL A 114 -0.44 -9.23 -2.11
CA VAL A 114 -0.57 -8.38 -0.93
C VAL A 114 0.65 -7.47 -0.90
N ASN A 115 0.40 -6.17 -0.80
CA ASN A 115 1.39 -5.12 -0.90
C ASN A 115 1.34 -4.29 0.38
N LEU A 116 2.49 -4.01 0.97
CA LEU A 116 2.65 -3.04 2.03
C LEU A 116 3.65 -1.99 1.54
N LEU A 117 3.14 -0.78 1.31
CA LEU A 117 3.90 0.37 0.89
C LEU A 117 4.16 1.22 2.12
N ARG A 118 5.43 1.53 2.39
CA ARG A 118 5.85 2.44 3.46
C ARG A 118 6.52 3.63 2.82
N VAL A 119 5.92 4.81 2.98
CA VAL A 119 6.37 6.04 2.35
C VAL A 119 6.72 7.05 3.44
N PRO A 120 8.00 7.44 3.60
CA PRO A 120 8.36 8.51 4.53
C PRO A 120 7.67 9.82 4.12
N ALA A 121 6.88 10.37 5.04
CA ALA A 121 6.11 11.58 4.82
C ALA A 121 5.86 12.34 6.12
N GLU A 122 5.86 13.67 6.03
CA GLU A 122 5.56 14.63 7.10
C GLU A 122 4.38 15.48 6.67
#